data_AF-A0A2T0N914-F1
#
_entry.id   AF-A0A2T0N914-F1
#
_cell.length_a   1.000
_cell.length_b   1.000
_cell.length_c   1.000
_cell.angle_alpha   90.00
_cell.angle_beta   90.00
_cell.angle_gamma   90.00
#
_symmetry.space_group_name_H-M   'P 1'
#
loop_
_entity.id
_entity.type
_entity.pdbx_description
1 polymer ?
#
loop_
_entity_poly.entity_id
_entity_poly.type
_entity_poly.pdbx_seq_one_letter_code
_entity_poly.pdbx_strand_id
1 'polypeptide(L)'
;MYFPAPDNDIEITADAHATFDPNGAWRPTRSWGTFRISHRYKLPDGTWFTNWGDFAVDCLTTGGPTATVTGRLTKVAPGGPWEELLKERTRMGLSFYVAGKGRGPNRIGLSGAPRPGEGELSACMAPAADAPVVKGGYTLVDKR
;
A
#
# COMPACT_ATOMS: atom_id res chain seq x y z
N MET A 1 2.33 -14.71 -9.42
CA MET A 1 1.44 -13.82 -10.18
C MET A 1 2.33 -12.74 -10.79
N TYR A 2 2.21 -12.45 -12.09
CA TYR A 2 2.98 -11.39 -12.74
C TYR A 2 2.10 -10.14 -12.84
N PHE A 3 2.63 -9.00 -12.37
CA PHE A 3 2.01 -7.70 -12.55
C PHE A 3 2.84 -6.91 -13.58
N PRO A 4 2.20 -6.17 -14.50
CA PRO A 4 0.76 -5.97 -14.66
C PRO A 4 0.03 -7.16 -15.30
N ALA A 5 -1.24 -7.36 -14.94
CA ALA A 5 -2.12 -8.39 -15.52
C ALA A 5 -3.23 -7.72 -16.37
N PRO A 6 -3.49 -8.13 -17.62
CA PRO A 6 -4.35 -7.38 -18.57
C PRO A 6 -5.78 -7.09 -18.10
N ASP A 7 -6.38 -7.98 -17.30
CA ASP A 7 -7.76 -7.83 -16.79
C ASP A 7 -7.80 -7.29 -15.34
N ASN A 8 -6.71 -6.67 -14.89
CA ASN A 8 -6.59 -6.11 -13.55
C ASN A 8 -5.98 -4.71 -13.63
N ASP A 9 -6.65 -3.78 -12.99
CA ASP A 9 -6.19 -2.41 -12.81
C ASP A 9 -6.12 -2.14 -11.30
N ILE A 10 -4.91 -1.90 -10.80
CA ILE A 10 -4.64 -1.62 -9.39
C ILE A 10 -4.16 -0.18 -9.29
N GLU A 11 -4.94 0.64 -8.61
CA GLU A 11 -4.62 2.04 -8.35
C GLU A 11 -4.36 2.23 -6.85
N ILE A 12 -3.31 2.99 -6.54
CA ILE A 12 -2.92 3.33 -5.18
C ILE A 12 -2.79 4.84 -5.10
N THR A 13 -3.41 5.40 -4.06
CA THR A 13 -3.17 6.78 -3.65
C THR A 13 -2.70 6.76 -2.20
N ALA A 14 -1.64 7.51 -1.89
CA ALA A 14 -1.08 7.55 -0.55
C ALA A 14 -0.66 8.97 -0.21
N ASP A 15 -1.13 9.46 0.94
CA ASP A 15 -0.66 10.65 1.61
C ASP A 15 -0.24 10.22 3.02
N ALA A 16 1.04 9.87 3.16
CA ALA A 16 1.58 9.30 4.37
C ALA A 16 2.72 10.17 4.89
N HIS A 17 2.73 10.38 6.20
CA HIS A 17 3.72 11.19 6.87
C HIS A 17 4.24 10.48 8.11
N ALA A 18 5.47 10.81 8.48
CA ALA A 18 6.07 10.36 9.73
C ALA A 18 7.02 11.41 10.29
N THR A 19 7.20 11.35 11.61
CA THR A 19 8.34 11.95 12.30
C THR A 19 9.25 10.85 12.82
N PHE A 20 10.55 11.13 12.87
CA PHE A 20 11.57 10.19 13.35
C PHE A 20 12.31 10.81 14.53
N ASP A 21 12.93 9.96 15.36
CA ASP A 21 13.86 10.42 16.39
C ASP A 21 15.12 10.99 15.70
N PRO A 22 15.54 12.23 16.03
CA PRO A 22 16.74 12.82 15.44
C PRO A 22 18.02 12.02 15.73
N ASN A 23 18.02 11.14 16.74
CA ASN A 23 19.14 10.27 17.09
C ASN A 23 19.21 8.99 16.23
N GLY A 24 18.41 8.88 15.16
CA GLY A 24 18.57 7.84 14.14
C GLY A 24 17.77 6.56 14.36
N ALA A 25 16.62 6.63 15.03
CA ALA A 25 15.71 5.49 15.11
C ALA A 25 15.14 5.14 13.72
N TRP A 26 15.26 3.87 13.33
CA TRP A 26 14.68 3.38 12.05
C TRP A 26 13.16 3.29 12.07
N ARG A 27 12.54 3.32 13.26
CA ARG A 27 11.08 3.36 13.43
C ARG A 27 10.61 4.81 13.62
N PRO A 28 9.46 5.17 13.04
CA PRO A 28 8.89 6.50 13.25
C PRO A 28 8.43 6.66 14.70
N THR A 29 8.60 7.86 15.25
CA THR A 29 8.02 8.26 16.54
C THR A 29 6.52 8.51 16.41
N ARG A 30 6.08 8.96 15.24
CA ARG A 30 4.67 9.14 14.89
C ARG A 30 4.50 8.92 13.38
N SER A 31 3.37 8.34 13.00
CA SER A 31 2.93 8.27 11.60
C SER A 31 1.47 8.68 11.50
N TRP A 32 1.10 9.28 10.37
CA TRP A 32 -0.28 9.70 10.11
C TRP A 32 -0.52 9.85 8.61
N GLY A 33 -1.78 10.05 8.24
CA GLY A 33 -2.24 10.18 6.87
C GLY A 33 -3.13 9.02 6.45
N THR A 34 -3.33 8.87 5.16
CA THR A 34 -4.20 7.83 4.58
C THR A 34 -3.61 7.23 3.32
N PHE A 35 -4.06 6.03 2.98
CA PHE A 35 -3.91 5.52 1.62
C PHE A 35 -5.16 4.78 1.19
N ARG A 36 -5.36 4.67 -0.12
CA ARG A 36 -6.38 3.85 -0.75
C ARG A 36 -5.72 2.81 -1.64
N ILE A 37 -6.26 1.60 -1.59
CA ILE A 37 -6.03 0.57 -2.59
C ILE A 37 -7.34 0.40 -3.35
N SER A 38 -7.32 0.55 -4.66
CA SER A 38 -8.43 0.27 -5.56
C SER A 38 -8.02 -0.84 -6.53
N HIS A 39 -8.86 -1.85 -6.67
CA HIS A 39 -8.64 -2.97 -7.58
C HIS A 39 -9.88 -3.16 -8.44
N ARG A 40 -9.73 -2.85 -9.72
CA ARG A 40 -10.72 -3.11 -10.75
C ARG A 40 -10.29 -4.33 -11.54
N TYR A 41 -11.17 -5.32 -11.66
CA TYR A 41 -10.88 -6.55 -12.39
C TYR A 41 -12.11 -7.10 -13.11
N LYS A 42 -11.85 -7.95 -14.10
CA LYS A 42 -12.90 -8.58 -14.90
C LYS A 42 -13.39 -9.86 -14.22
N LEU A 43 -14.70 -10.00 -14.07
CA LEU A 43 -15.36 -11.20 -13.57
C LEU A 43 -15.45 -12.28 -14.66
N PRO A 44 -15.72 -13.56 -14.32
CA PRO A 44 -15.84 -14.64 -15.30
C PRO A 44 -16.91 -14.41 -16.38
N ASP A 45 -17.95 -13.63 -16.07
CA ASP A 45 -19.02 -13.24 -17.01
C ASP A 45 -18.62 -12.09 -17.95
N GLY A 46 -17.40 -11.59 -17.82
CA GLY A 46 -16.84 -10.50 -18.61
C GLY A 46 -17.18 -9.10 -18.10
N THR A 47 -17.97 -8.96 -17.04
CA THR A 47 -18.27 -7.66 -16.43
C THR A 47 -17.09 -7.14 -15.60
N TRP A 48 -17.04 -5.82 -15.40
CA TRP A 48 -16.03 -5.20 -14.55
C TRP A 48 -16.55 -5.05 -13.13
N PHE A 49 -15.77 -5.49 -12.16
CA PHE A 49 -15.99 -5.23 -10.75
C PHE A 49 -14.88 -4.34 -10.20
N THR A 50 -15.20 -3.45 -9.26
CA THR A 50 -14.23 -2.59 -8.59
C THR A 50 -14.41 -2.71 -7.09
N ASN A 51 -13.35 -3.08 -6.40
CA ASN A 51 -13.27 -3.04 -4.95
C ASN A 51 -12.24 -2.00 -4.52
N TRP A 52 -12.44 -1.40 -3.36
CA TRP A 52 -11.47 -0.48 -2.79
C TRP A 52 -11.54 -0.45 -1.27
N GLY A 53 -10.46 0.00 -0.65
CA GLY A 53 -10.39 0.26 0.79
C GLY A 53 -9.55 1.48 1.12
N ASP A 54 -10.02 2.30 2.06
CA ASP A 54 -9.29 3.41 2.68
C ASP A 54 -8.66 2.96 3.98
N PHE A 55 -7.41 3.37 4.21
CA PHE A 55 -6.63 2.99 5.35
C PHE A 55 -6.14 4.23 6.10
N ALA A 56 -6.21 4.21 7.42
CA ALA A 56 -5.50 5.16 8.26
C ALA A 56 -4.07 4.67 8.47
N VAL A 57 -3.09 5.49 8.09
CA VAL A 57 -1.66 5.17 8.22
C VAL A 57 -1.31 5.01 9.69
N ASP A 58 -0.69 3.87 10.02
CA ASP A 58 -0.15 3.60 11.35
C ASP A 58 1.37 3.41 11.37
N CYS A 59 2.00 3.30 10.21
CA CYS A 59 3.44 3.46 10.07
C CYS A 59 3.84 3.97 8.68
N LEU A 60 4.85 4.84 8.64
CA LEU A 60 5.67 5.11 7.46
C LEU A 60 7.15 5.01 7.84
N THR A 61 7.91 4.17 7.15
CA THR A 61 9.37 4.13 7.19
C THR A 61 9.94 4.45 5.81
N THR A 62 11.16 4.99 5.76
CA THR A 62 11.85 5.34 4.53
C THR A 62 13.31 4.90 4.59
N GLY A 63 13.92 4.64 3.44
CA GLY A 63 15.32 4.23 3.35
C GLY A 63 15.85 4.33 1.92
N GLY A 64 16.72 5.31 1.65
CA GLY A 64 17.19 5.56 0.29
C GLY A 64 16.02 5.84 -0.66
N PRO A 65 15.87 5.11 -1.78
CA PRO A 65 14.77 5.30 -2.73
C PRO A 65 13.48 4.57 -2.33
N THR A 66 13.41 3.95 -1.14
CA THR A 66 12.25 3.15 -0.73
C THR A 66 11.45 3.78 0.41
N ALA A 67 10.16 3.46 0.43
CA ALA A 67 9.27 3.74 1.54
C ALA A 67 8.37 2.53 1.81
N THR A 68 8.04 2.29 3.08
CA THR A 68 7.06 1.28 3.50
C THR A 68 5.97 1.98 4.30
N VAL A 69 4.72 1.79 3.88
CA VAL A 69 3.54 2.35 4.55
C VAL A 69 2.67 1.19 5.01
N THR A 70 2.25 1.21 6.27
CA THR A 70 1.17 0.35 6.75
C THR A 70 0.02 1.19 7.27
N GLY A 71 -1.17 0.61 7.24
CA GLY A 71 -2.36 1.26 7.78
C GLY A 71 -3.49 0.28 8.00
N ARG A 72 -4.44 0.70 8.81
CA ARG A 72 -5.62 -0.09 9.18
C ARG A 72 -6.83 0.36 8.40
N LEU A 73 -7.60 -0.61 7.94
CA LEU A 73 -8.78 -0.37 7.12
C LEU A 73 -9.83 0.44 7.89
N THR A 74 -10.36 1.47 7.24
CA THR A 74 -11.33 2.44 7.80
C THR A 74 -12.59 2.60 6.98
N LYS A 75 -12.52 2.29 5.68
CA LYS A 75 -13.67 2.32 4.78
C LYS A 75 -13.45 1.34 3.64
N VAL A 76 -14.53 0.80 3.10
CA VAL A 76 -14.51 -0.08 1.93
C VAL A 76 -15.62 0.26 0.95
N ALA A 77 -15.51 -0.27 -0.27
CA ALA A 77 -16.62 -0.35 -1.20
C ALA A 77 -17.80 -1.13 -0.58
N PRO A 78 -19.03 -0.56 -0.54
CA PRO A 78 -20.21 -1.28 -0.06
C PRO A 78 -20.50 -2.54 -0.90
N GLY A 79 -20.90 -3.62 -0.25
CA GLY A 79 -21.15 -4.92 -0.87
C GLY A 79 -19.89 -5.62 -1.39
N GLY A 80 -18.71 -5.13 -1.05
CA GLY A 80 -17.43 -5.68 -1.49
C GLY A 80 -16.88 -6.76 -0.55
N PRO A 81 -15.90 -7.55 -1.01
CA PRO A 81 -15.30 -8.63 -0.23
C PRO A 81 -14.49 -8.16 0.99
N TRP A 82 -14.33 -6.85 1.20
CA TRP A 82 -13.56 -6.28 2.30
C TRP A 82 -14.43 -5.80 3.49
N GLU A 83 -15.76 -5.95 3.44
CA GLU A 83 -16.64 -5.52 4.54
C GLU A 83 -16.34 -6.22 5.88
N GLU A 84 -16.03 -7.52 5.86
CA GLU A 84 -15.65 -8.25 7.07
C GLU A 84 -14.29 -7.78 7.61
N LEU A 85 -13.33 -7.53 6.71
CA LEU A 85 -12.00 -7.00 7.07
C LEU A 85 -12.11 -5.62 7.73
N LEU A 86 -13.12 -4.83 7.39
CA LEU A 86 -13.35 -3.52 8.00
C LEU A 86 -13.72 -3.66 9.48
N LYS A 87 -14.48 -4.69 9.86
CA LYS A 87 -14.86 -4.93 11.27
C LYS A 87 -13.63 -5.18 12.14
N GLU A 88 -12.66 -5.90 11.59
CA GLU A 88 -11.38 -6.20 12.27
C GLU A 88 -10.36 -5.06 12.13
N ARG A 89 -10.65 -4.04 11.32
CA ARG A 89 -9.71 -2.98 10.95
C ARG A 89 -8.38 -3.54 10.46
N THR A 90 -8.45 -4.58 9.62
CA THR A 90 -7.29 -5.34 9.12
C THR A 90 -6.19 -4.40 8.62
N ARG A 91 -4.95 -4.64 9.06
CA ARG A 91 -3.78 -3.91 8.54
C ARG A 91 -3.34 -4.45 7.19
N MET A 92 -3.05 -3.54 6.28
CA MET A 92 -2.35 -3.84 5.02
C MET A 92 -1.13 -2.93 4.86
N GLY A 93 -0.21 -3.35 4.00
CA GLY A 93 1.07 -2.70 3.76
C GLY A 93 1.34 -2.46 2.28
N LEU A 94 1.97 -1.33 2.02
CA LEU A 94 2.47 -0.89 0.72
C LEU A 94 3.98 -0.68 0.83
N SER A 95 4.74 -1.10 -0.17
CA SER A 95 6.12 -0.69 -0.34
C SER A 95 6.28 0.04 -1.65
N PHE A 96 7.08 1.10 -1.64
CA PHE A 96 7.37 1.94 -2.80
C PHE A 96 8.86 1.89 -3.08
N TYR A 97 9.21 1.81 -4.37
CA TYR A 97 10.54 2.10 -4.87
C TYR A 97 10.44 3.23 -5.88
N VAL A 98 11.05 4.38 -5.56
CA VAL A 98 11.10 5.54 -6.45
C VAL A 98 12.42 5.48 -7.22
N ALA A 99 12.32 5.08 -8.48
CA ALA A 99 13.49 4.98 -9.34
C ALA A 99 14.10 6.37 -9.59
N GLY A 100 15.43 6.46 -9.52
CA GLY A 100 16.14 7.65 -9.96
C GLY A 100 15.91 7.90 -11.46
N LYS A 101 16.10 9.15 -11.90
CA LYS A 101 15.94 9.54 -13.31
C LYS A 101 16.70 8.59 -14.24
N GLY A 102 15.99 7.95 -15.17
CA GLY A 102 16.56 7.02 -16.15
C GLY A 102 16.94 5.63 -15.63
N ARG A 103 16.61 5.26 -14.38
CA ARG A 103 16.98 3.98 -13.75
C ARG A 103 15.89 2.90 -13.78
N GLY A 104 14.88 3.09 -14.63
CA GLY A 104 13.75 2.18 -14.77
C GLY A 104 12.47 2.71 -14.13
N PRO A 105 11.38 1.92 -14.13
CA PRO A 105 10.12 2.35 -13.57
C PRO A 105 10.17 2.37 -12.04
N ASN A 106 9.36 3.25 -11.45
CA ASN A 106 8.98 3.11 -10.05
C ASN A 106 8.35 1.71 -9.84
N ARG A 107 8.44 1.17 -8.62
CA ARG A 107 7.81 -0.10 -8.29
C ARG A 107 6.98 -0.01 -7.03
N ILE A 108 6.05 -0.93 -6.89
CA ILE A 108 5.18 -1.07 -5.74
C ILE A 108 5.14 -2.54 -5.27
N GLY A 109 5.00 -2.76 -3.97
CA GLY A 109 4.57 -4.02 -3.38
C GLY A 109 3.31 -3.80 -2.57
N LEU A 110 2.40 -4.77 -2.58
CA LEU A 110 1.13 -4.70 -1.84
C LEU A 110 0.96 -5.98 -1.03
N SER A 111 0.59 -5.86 0.24
CA SER A 111 0.08 -7.00 0.99
C SER A 111 -1.40 -7.22 0.69
N GLY A 112 -1.84 -8.49 0.76
CA GLY A 112 -3.26 -8.80 0.95
C GLY A 112 -3.65 -8.72 2.43
N ALA A 113 -4.92 -9.02 2.71
CA ALA A 113 -5.35 -9.40 4.05
C ALA A 113 -4.68 -10.73 4.47
N PRO A 114 -4.41 -10.94 5.76
CA PRO A 114 -3.96 -12.25 6.25
C PRO A 114 -5.03 -13.31 5.95
N ARG A 115 -4.58 -14.52 5.60
CA ARG A 115 -5.48 -15.69 5.45
C ARG A 115 -5.86 -16.24 6.82
N PRO A 116 -6.94 -17.05 6.93
CA PRO A 116 -7.30 -17.72 8.18
C PRO A 116 -6.11 -18.49 8.76
N GLY A 117 -5.77 -18.22 10.02
CA GLY A 117 -4.62 -18.81 10.72
C GLY A 117 -3.29 -18.10 10.51
N GLU A 118 -3.21 -17.09 9.63
CA GLU A 118 -2.06 -16.18 9.54
C GLU A 118 -2.22 -15.05 10.57
N GLY A 119 -1.10 -14.58 11.12
CA GLY A 119 -1.09 -13.42 12.01
C GLY A 119 -1.32 -12.11 11.26
N GLU A 120 -1.75 -11.07 11.98
CA GLU A 120 -1.85 -9.71 11.42
C GLU A 120 -0.46 -9.24 10.93
N LEU A 121 -0.43 -8.54 9.79
CA LEU A 121 0.76 -7.84 9.34
C LEU A 121 1.25 -6.91 10.46
N SER A 122 2.53 -6.96 10.80
CA SER A 122 3.09 -6.01 11.77
C SER A 122 3.25 -4.63 11.14
N ALA A 123 3.15 -3.59 11.96
CA ALA A 123 3.40 -2.22 11.50
C ALA A 123 4.80 -2.09 10.88
N CYS A 124 4.91 -1.22 9.86
CA CYS A 124 6.15 -0.97 9.12
C CYS A 124 6.69 -2.17 8.30
N MET A 125 5.88 -3.21 8.07
CA MET A 125 6.24 -4.33 7.20
C MET A 125 5.33 -4.35 5.97
N ALA A 126 5.92 -4.60 4.80
CA ALA A 126 5.21 -4.83 3.55
C ALA A 126 6.05 -5.76 2.65
N PRO A 127 5.44 -6.42 1.64
CA PRO A 127 6.19 -7.15 0.63
C PRO A 127 7.19 -6.27 -0.12
N ALA A 128 8.15 -6.88 -0.82
CA ALA A 128 9.09 -6.14 -1.65
C ALA A 128 8.37 -5.41 -2.81
N ALA A 129 8.92 -4.27 -3.23
CA ALA A 129 8.39 -3.50 -4.36
C ALA A 129 8.78 -4.14 -5.70
N ASP A 130 8.02 -5.15 -6.11
CA ASP A 130 8.31 -6.01 -7.26
C ASP A 130 7.53 -5.64 -8.53
N ALA A 131 6.33 -5.05 -8.39
CA ALA A 131 5.46 -4.69 -9.51
C ALA A 131 5.83 -3.32 -10.11
N PRO A 132 6.06 -3.21 -11.43
CA PRO A 132 6.36 -1.92 -12.05
C PRO A 132 5.12 -1.01 -12.10
N VAL A 133 5.32 0.28 -11.82
CA VAL A 133 4.30 1.31 -11.99
C VAL A 133 4.13 1.60 -13.47
N VAL A 134 2.91 1.42 -13.99
CA VAL A 134 2.59 1.61 -15.41
C VAL A 134 2.24 3.07 -15.73
N LYS A 135 1.61 3.77 -14.78
CA LYS A 135 1.21 5.18 -14.90
C LYS A 135 1.29 5.87 -13.54
N GLY A 136 1.62 7.16 -13.55
CA GLY A 136 1.77 7.97 -12.34
C GLY A 136 3.17 7.91 -11.77
N GLY A 137 3.31 8.27 -10.50
CA GLY A 137 4.58 8.27 -9.79
C GLY A 137 4.41 8.68 -8.34
N TYR A 138 5.45 8.42 -7.56
CA TYR A 138 5.49 8.76 -6.14
C TYR A 138 6.64 9.72 -5.90
N THR A 139 6.43 10.63 -4.95
CA THR A 139 7.49 11.52 -4.47
C THR A 139 7.82 11.14 -3.05
N LEU A 140 9.09 10.86 -2.79
CA LEU A 140 9.60 10.68 -1.45
C LEU A 140 10.37 11.95 -1.07
N VAL A 141 9.87 12.67 -0.06
CA VAL A 141 10.50 13.89 0.44
C VAL A 141 10.91 13.65 1.89
N ASP A 142 12.21 13.75 2.13
CA ASP A 142 12.77 13.83 3.47
C ASP A 142 12.98 15.31 3.82
N LYS A 143 12.45 15.74 4.98
CA LYS A 143 12.69 17.08 5.51
C LYS A 143 14.00 17.02 6.29
N ARG A 144 15.11 17.20 5.59
CA ARG A 144 16.40 17.49 6.24
C ARG A 144 16.39 18.87 6.86
#